data_AF-A0A218YWP3-F1
#
_entry.id   AF-A0A218YWP3-F1
#
_cell.length_a   1.000
_cell.length_b   1.000
_cell.length_c   1.000
_cell.angle_alpha   90.00
_cell.angle_beta   90.00
_cell.angle_gamma   90.00
#
_symmetry.space_group_name_H-M   'P 1'
#
loop_
_entity.id
_entity.type
_entity.pdbx_description
1 polymer ?
#
loop_
_entity_poly.entity_id
_entity_poly.type
_entity_poly.pdbx_seq_one_letter_code
_entity_poly.pdbx_strand_id
1 'polypeptide(L)'
;MSIPYAWSPNIIGVQFFRVGQLIMIISPSEGTTMTGRRWKAGVSAAAVCKGTMSSTPKVVLGGPANTYAHYAATPEEHGIQRRYEGTSTIYGQREANAYMYLLEQYIGYFSSSNSSQRIAGSLPPNNVGTSISLIEGVPKTSYTIGSVMNATSVGAYPRNNLRQEGTSAEVQKSNIRTWIKVRDNADWFLLYPCYRDDSLLSSSHVVLNWEMESVLLRARIGPSSIRTAT
;
A
#
# COMPACT_ATOMS: atom_id res chain seq x y z
N MET A 1 0.15 25.92 -2.20
CA MET A 1 -1.21 26.29 -2.63
C MET A 1 -2.21 25.67 -1.67
N SER A 2 -3.35 26.32 -1.42
CA SER A 2 -4.37 25.90 -0.43
C SER A 2 -5.78 25.77 -1.01
N ILE A 3 -5.94 25.95 -2.33
CA ILE A 3 -7.21 25.96 -3.06
C ILE A 3 -7.18 24.76 -4.02
N PRO A 4 -8.25 23.93 -4.11
CA PRO A 4 -9.46 23.95 -3.28
C PRO A 4 -9.25 23.39 -1.84
N TYR A 5 -8.15 22.68 -1.60
CA TYR A 5 -7.70 22.22 -0.30
C TYR A 5 -6.15 22.16 -0.26
N ALA A 6 -5.57 21.88 0.92
CA ALA A 6 -4.12 21.66 1.03
C ALA A 6 -3.73 20.33 0.37
N TRP A 7 -2.84 20.37 -0.64
CA TRP A 7 -2.46 19.18 -1.42
C TRP A 7 -1.60 18.17 -0.63
N SER A 8 -0.96 18.62 0.44
CA SER A 8 -0.25 17.78 1.42
C SER A 8 -0.98 17.80 2.77
N PRO A 9 -0.91 16.73 3.58
CA PRO A 9 -1.49 16.74 4.92
C PRO A 9 -0.75 17.74 5.82
N ASN A 10 -1.50 18.60 6.51
CA ASN A 10 -0.96 19.49 7.56
C ASN A 10 -1.13 18.91 8.99
N ILE A 11 -1.96 17.87 9.12
CA ILE A 11 -2.22 17.12 10.36
C ILE A 11 -1.87 15.66 10.08
N ILE A 12 -1.03 15.07 10.93
CA ILE A 12 -0.42 13.76 10.71
C ILE A 12 -0.50 12.85 11.94
N GLY A 13 -0.94 11.61 11.74
CA GLY A 13 -1.12 10.61 12.80
C GLY A 13 0.15 9.84 13.13
N VAL A 14 1.06 10.42 13.92
CA VAL A 14 2.18 9.67 14.52
C VAL A 14 1.68 8.80 15.66
N GLN A 15 1.88 7.49 15.56
CA GLN A 15 1.37 6.50 16.51
C GLN A 15 2.50 5.58 17.01
N PHE A 16 2.28 4.98 18.19
CA PHE A 16 3.28 4.19 18.89
C PHE A 16 2.58 3.08 19.65
N PHE A 17 3.05 1.84 19.53
CA PHE A 17 2.53 0.70 20.28
C PHE A 17 3.63 -0.01 21.05
N ARG A 18 3.27 -0.55 22.21
CA ARG A 18 4.11 -1.38 23.07
C ARG A 18 3.39 -2.71 23.31
N VAL A 19 4.06 -3.83 23.02
CA VAL A 19 3.56 -5.19 23.27
C VAL A 19 4.67 -5.95 24.00
N GLY A 20 4.58 -6.02 25.33
CA GLY A 20 5.66 -6.57 26.16
C GLY A 20 6.97 -5.80 25.98
N GLN A 21 7.98 -6.47 25.42
CA GLN A 21 9.30 -5.93 25.05
C GLN A 21 9.43 -5.47 23.58
N LEU A 22 8.38 -5.62 22.78
CA LEU A 22 8.29 -5.10 21.41
C LEU A 22 7.77 -3.65 21.46
N ILE A 23 8.46 -2.77 20.74
CA ILE A 23 8.06 -1.39 20.48
C ILE A 23 7.87 -1.22 18.98
N MET A 24 6.72 -0.70 18.57
CA MET A 24 6.38 -0.43 17.17
C MET A 24 6.17 1.07 16.97
N ILE A 25 7.08 1.68 16.22
CA ILE A 25 6.95 3.04 15.69
C ILE A 25 6.06 2.97 14.45
N ILE A 26 4.95 3.71 14.45
CA ILE A 26 4.05 3.81 13.28
C ILE A 26 4.21 5.21 12.67
N SER A 27 4.83 5.25 11.49
CA SER A 27 5.23 6.46 10.80
C SER A 27 4.26 6.80 9.65
N PRO A 28 3.82 8.06 9.52
CA PRO A 28 3.10 8.55 8.35
C PRO A 28 4.01 8.77 7.12
N SER A 29 5.31 9.03 7.35
CA SER A 29 6.31 9.22 6.29
C SER A 29 7.17 7.96 6.09
N GLU A 30 7.66 7.77 4.86
CA GLU A 30 8.68 6.80 4.48
C GLU A 30 10.06 7.26 5.01
N GLY A 31 10.45 6.73 6.18
CA GLY A 31 11.76 7.01 6.76
C GLY A 31 12.89 6.33 5.99
N THR A 32 13.93 7.09 5.60
CA THR A 32 15.13 6.54 4.95
C THR A 32 15.83 5.49 5.84
N THR A 33 16.74 4.71 5.26
CA THR A 33 17.52 3.72 6.03
C THR A 33 18.26 4.34 7.21
N MET A 34 18.78 5.57 7.08
CA MET A 34 19.45 6.25 8.20
C MET A 34 18.47 6.90 9.18
N THR A 35 17.36 7.47 8.72
CA THR A 35 16.27 7.94 9.59
C THR A 35 15.74 6.80 10.46
N GLY A 36 15.39 5.65 9.86
CA GLY A 36 14.89 4.49 10.58
C GLY A 36 15.91 3.86 11.52
N ARG A 37 17.22 3.94 11.23
CA ARG A 37 18.28 3.56 12.18
C ARG A 37 18.34 4.52 13.37
N ARG A 38 18.33 5.84 13.13
CA ARG A 38 18.36 6.88 14.17
C ARG A 38 17.15 6.79 15.10
N TRP A 39 15.94 6.69 14.55
CA TRP A 39 14.72 6.56 15.34
C TRP A 39 14.73 5.29 16.21
N LYS A 40 15.11 4.12 15.66
CA LYS A 40 15.21 2.89 16.46
C LYS A 40 16.24 3.00 17.58
N ALA A 41 17.39 3.63 17.32
CA ALA A 41 18.42 3.87 18.33
C ALA A 41 17.91 4.83 19.44
N GLY A 42 17.42 6.02 19.07
CA GLY A 42 16.89 7.02 20.01
C GLY A 42 15.75 6.49 20.86
N VAL A 43 14.79 5.78 20.25
CA VAL A 43 13.69 5.11 20.95
C VAL A 43 14.20 4.04 21.92
N SER A 44 15.19 3.23 21.53
CA SER A 44 15.76 2.21 22.42
C SER A 44 16.49 2.82 23.62
N ALA A 45 17.24 3.91 23.41
CA ALA A 45 17.92 4.64 24.48
C ALA A 45 16.92 5.31 25.42
N ALA A 46 15.95 6.06 24.87
CA ALA A 46 14.94 6.75 25.66
C ALA A 46 14.06 5.81 26.48
N ALA A 47 13.76 4.59 26.01
CA ALA A 47 13.03 3.58 26.77
C ALA A 47 13.79 3.07 28.00
N VAL A 48 15.12 2.97 27.91
CA VAL A 48 16.01 2.63 29.04
C VAL A 48 16.16 3.83 29.98
N CYS A 49 16.51 5.01 29.45
CA CYS A 49 16.72 6.23 30.25
C CYS A 49 15.46 6.68 31.01
N LYS A 50 14.25 6.42 30.49
CA LYS A 50 12.97 6.70 31.17
C LYS A 50 12.47 5.54 32.04
N GLY A 51 13.31 4.55 32.35
CA GLY A 51 12.96 3.41 33.22
C GLY A 51 11.78 2.57 32.71
N THR A 52 11.43 2.71 31.43
CA THR A 52 10.20 2.14 30.86
C THR A 52 10.36 0.63 30.56
N MET A 53 11.60 0.18 30.37
CA MET A 53 12.01 -1.22 30.35
C MET A 53 13.40 -1.40 31.00
N SER A 54 13.57 -2.48 31.76
CA SER A 54 14.86 -2.85 32.39
C SER A 54 15.82 -3.61 31.46
N SER A 55 15.43 -3.85 30.20
CA SER A 55 16.17 -4.60 29.20
C SER A 55 15.98 -3.99 27.81
N THR A 56 16.90 -4.28 26.89
CA THR A 56 16.93 -3.67 25.55
C THR A 56 15.65 -3.99 24.75
N PRO A 57 14.82 -3.00 24.39
CA PRO A 57 13.60 -3.22 23.64
C PRO A 57 13.89 -3.66 22.20
N LYS A 58 13.01 -4.51 21.63
CA LYS A 58 13.00 -4.73 20.19
C LYS A 58 12.20 -3.61 19.54
N VAL A 59 12.86 -2.69 18.84
CA VAL A 59 12.20 -1.55 18.18
C VAL A 59 12.04 -1.83 16.68
N VAL A 60 10.79 -1.82 16.22
CA VAL A 60 10.41 -1.96 14.80
C VAL A 60 9.84 -0.63 14.31
N LEU A 61 10.15 -0.29 13.05
CA LEU A 61 9.54 0.83 12.33
C LEU A 61 8.61 0.25 11.27
N GLY A 62 7.33 0.61 11.35
CA GLY A 62 6.32 0.35 10.32
C GLY A 62 5.83 1.65 9.71
N GLY A 63 5.70 1.68 8.38
CA GLY A 63 5.20 2.81 7.62
C GLY A 63 5.26 2.55 6.12
N PRO A 64 4.57 3.35 5.29
CA PRO A 64 3.67 4.43 5.69
C PRO A 64 2.36 3.91 6.29
N ALA A 65 1.80 4.62 7.26
CA ALA A 65 0.59 4.21 7.98
C ALA A 65 -0.21 5.41 8.50
N ASN A 66 -1.52 5.23 8.70
CA ASN A 66 -2.53 6.23 9.09
C ASN A 66 -2.75 7.41 8.11
N THR A 67 -1.67 8.04 7.62
CA THR A 67 -1.71 9.18 6.70
C THR A 67 -0.41 9.19 5.91
N TYR A 68 -0.46 9.31 4.58
CA TYR A 68 0.76 9.35 3.77
C TYR A 68 1.35 10.77 3.77
N ALA A 69 2.57 10.92 4.28
CA ALA A 69 3.27 12.20 4.40
C ALA A 69 4.62 12.25 3.65
N HIS A 70 4.75 11.50 2.55
CA HIS A 70 5.97 11.40 1.72
C HIS A 70 7.19 10.89 2.53
N TYR A 71 8.38 11.47 2.35
CA TYR A 71 9.64 10.89 2.84
C TYR A 71 10.23 11.63 4.04
N ALA A 72 10.72 10.90 5.04
CA ALA A 72 11.48 11.48 6.14
C ALA A 72 12.99 11.21 5.95
N ALA A 73 13.69 12.08 5.23
CA ALA A 73 15.15 12.04 5.10
C ALA A 73 15.85 12.68 6.30
N THR A 74 17.07 12.21 6.62
CA THR A 74 17.92 12.87 7.62
C THR A 74 18.37 14.25 7.15
N PRO A 75 18.75 15.18 8.05
CA PRO A 75 19.24 16.51 7.66
C PRO A 75 20.39 16.48 6.64
N GLU A 76 21.24 15.46 6.71
CA GLU A 76 22.38 15.24 5.83
C GLU A 76 21.97 14.67 4.46
N GLU A 77 21.01 13.75 4.41
CA GLU A 77 20.42 13.24 3.15
C GLU A 77 19.61 14.33 2.45
N HIS A 78 18.82 15.11 3.20
CA HIS A 78 18.08 16.27 2.69
C HIS A 78 19.01 17.36 2.16
N GLY A 79 20.14 17.62 2.84
CA GLY A 79 21.13 18.61 2.42
C GLY A 79 21.79 18.33 1.07
N ILE A 80 21.69 17.10 0.55
CA ILE A 80 22.16 16.75 -0.81
C ILE A 80 21.14 17.20 -1.89
N GLN A 81 19.85 17.29 -1.52
CA GLN A 81 18.71 17.90 -2.24
C GLN A 81 18.44 17.53 -3.72
N ARG A 82 19.31 16.74 -4.35
CA ARG A 82 19.23 16.19 -5.72
C ARG A 82 18.68 14.76 -5.75
N ARG A 83 18.16 14.25 -4.63
CA ARG A 83 17.60 12.91 -4.48
C ARG A 83 16.14 13.01 -4.08
N TYR A 84 15.34 12.07 -4.59
CA TYR A 84 13.88 12.05 -4.47
C TYR A 84 13.41 12.14 -3.02
N GLU A 85 14.00 11.31 -2.14
CA GLU A 85 13.67 11.22 -0.72
C GLU A 85 13.97 12.52 0.03
N GLY A 86 15.04 13.21 -0.34
CA GLY A 86 15.42 14.51 0.21
C GLY A 86 14.47 15.63 -0.24
N THR A 87 14.15 15.68 -1.53
CA THR A 87 13.21 16.68 -2.09
C THR A 87 11.77 16.46 -1.64
N SER A 88 11.37 15.21 -1.41
CA SER A 88 10.05 14.82 -0.89
C SER A 88 9.96 14.77 0.64
N THR A 89 10.91 15.38 1.35
CA THR A 89 10.79 15.70 2.79
C THR A 89 10.03 17.01 2.96
N ILE A 90 8.69 16.91 2.97
CA ILE A 90 7.76 18.04 2.77
C ILE A 90 7.71 19.04 3.93
N TYR A 91 8.08 18.64 5.15
CA TYR A 91 8.17 19.54 6.30
C TYR A 91 9.61 20.08 6.51
N GLY A 92 10.50 19.85 5.54
CA GLY A 92 11.84 20.41 5.45
C GLY A 92 12.90 19.67 6.27
N GLN A 93 14.15 20.15 6.20
CA GLN A 93 15.36 19.45 6.69
C GLN A 93 15.31 18.89 8.13
N ARG A 94 14.46 19.43 9.01
CA ARG A 94 14.34 18.97 10.41
C ARG A 94 13.18 18.00 10.67
N GLU A 95 12.41 17.62 9.64
CA GLU A 95 11.28 16.68 9.72
C GLU A 95 11.64 15.39 10.48
N ALA A 96 12.70 14.69 10.06
CA ALA A 96 13.13 13.45 10.72
C ALA A 96 13.52 13.64 12.21
N ASN A 97 14.01 14.82 12.59
CA ASN A 97 14.35 15.14 13.98
C ASN A 97 13.09 15.51 14.80
N ALA A 98 12.12 16.18 14.19
CA ALA A 98 10.83 16.48 14.81
C ALA A 98 10.04 15.19 15.12
N TYR A 99 10.02 14.22 14.20
CA TYR A 99 9.50 12.88 14.47
C TYR A 99 10.23 12.20 15.62
N MET A 100 11.57 12.21 15.64
CA MET A 100 12.36 11.60 16.71
C MET A 100 12.01 12.18 18.09
N TYR A 101 11.90 13.52 18.19
CA TYR A 101 11.48 14.21 19.41
C TYR A 101 10.07 13.82 19.88
N LEU A 102 9.10 13.72 18.96
CA LEU A 102 7.75 13.25 19.30
C LEU A 102 7.76 11.80 19.81
N LEU A 103 8.52 10.91 19.18
CA LEU A 103 8.66 9.52 19.60
C LEU A 103 9.32 9.41 20.98
N GLU A 104 10.37 10.20 21.24
CA GLU A 104 11.01 10.29 22.56
C GLU A 104 10.06 10.82 23.63
N GLN A 105 9.21 11.81 23.33
CA GLN A 105 8.16 12.25 24.25
C GLN A 105 7.13 11.12 24.49
N TYR A 106 6.67 10.44 23.44
CA TYR A 106 5.64 9.40 23.55
C TYR A 106 6.06 8.24 24.47
N ILE A 107 7.34 7.87 24.49
CA ILE A 107 7.89 6.87 25.44
C ILE A 107 7.55 7.23 26.91
N GLY A 108 7.54 8.52 27.26
CA GLY A 108 7.23 8.99 28.61
C GLY A 108 5.80 8.69 29.09
N TYR A 109 4.88 8.37 28.18
CA TYR A 109 3.51 7.95 28.50
C TYR A 109 3.35 6.43 28.65
N PHE A 110 4.39 5.63 28.37
CA PHE A 110 4.39 4.18 28.61
C PHE A 110 5.01 3.78 29.96
N SER A 111 5.38 4.76 30.80
CA SER A 111 5.76 4.53 32.20
C SER A 111 4.52 4.27 33.05
N SER A 112 4.57 3.25 33.92
CA SER A 112 3.50 2.93 34.86
C SER A 112 3.20 4.04 35.88
N SER A 113 4.13 4.99 36.05
CA SER A 113 3.97 6.17 36.92
C SER A 113 3.19 7.33 36.29
N ASN A 114 2.85 7.26 34.99
CA ASN A 114 2.24 8.38 34.27
C ASN A 114 0.78 8.10 33.90
N SER A 115 -0.16 8.65 34.67
CA SER A 115 -1.61 8.55 34.44
C SER A 115 -2.16 9.61 33.46
N SER A 116 -1.32 10.54 32.99
CA SER A 116 -1.76 11.63 32.10
C SER A 116 -2.04 11.13 30.69
N GLN A 117 -3.29 11.16 30.25
CA GLN A 117 -3.60 11.00 28.82
C GLN A 117 -3.07 12.18 28.01
N ARG A 118 -2.56 11.91 26.80
CA ARG A 118 -2.13 12.95 25.87
C ARG A 118 -3.34 13.76 25.41
N ILE A 119 -3.24 15.09 25.42
CA ILE A 119 -4.22 15.99 24.80
C ILE A 119 -4.35 15.60 23.32
N ALA A 120 -5.57 15.30 22.87
CA ALA A 120 -5.85 14.97 21.48
C ALA A 120 -5.49 16.16 20.57
N GLY A 121 -4.84 15.87 19.44
CA GLY A 121 -4.63 16.87 18.40
C GLY A 121 -5.93 17.26 17.70
N SER A 122 -5.90 18.32 16.90
CA SER A 122 -6.97 18.63 15.96
C SER A 122 -7.21 17.44 15.02
N LEU A 123 -8.49 17.14 14.75
CA LEU A 123 -8.85 16.12 13.77
C LEU A 123 -8.50 16.60 12.35
N PRO A 124 -8.09 15.69 11.44
CA PRO A 124 -7.84 16.05 10.05
C PRO A 124 -9.15 16.51 9.35
N PRO A 125 -9.08 17.47 8.41
CA PRO A 125 -10.25 17.94 7.69
C PRO A 125 -10.81 16.85 6.75
N ASN A 126 -12.14 16.77 6.65
CA ASN A 126 -12.82 15.87 5.73
C ASN A 126 -13.01 16.55 4.37
N ASN A 127 -12.29 16.08 3.34
CA ASN A 127 -12.31 16.63 1.98
C ASN A 127 -13.22 15.86 1.00
N VAL A 128 -14.07 14.94 1.47
CA VAL A 128 -14.96 14.14 0.58
C VAL A 128 -15.90 15.02 -0.26
N GLY A 129 -16.32 16.18 0.26
CA GLY A 129 -17.15 17.14 -0.48
C GLY A 129 -16.38 18.11 -1.40
N THR A 130 -15.05 18.05 -1.44
CA THR A 130 -14.20 19.01 -2.18
C THR A 130 -13.21 18.35 -3.16
N SER A 131 -13.20 17.02 -3.25
CA SER A 131 -12.32 16.26 -4.15
C SER A 131 -12.62 16.52 -5.63
N ILE A 132 -11.61 16.89 -6.41
CA ILE A 132 -11.71 16.98 -7.88
C ILE A 132 -11.65 15.55 -8.45
N SER A 133 -12.63 15.21 -9.30
CA SER A 133 -12.67 13.91 -9.99
C SER A 133 -11.74 13.91 -11.20
N LEU A 134 -10.48 13.49 -11.00
CA LEU A 134 -9.44 13.42 -12.04
C LEU A 134 -9.62 12.18 -12.94
N ILE A 135 -10.77 12.07 -13.61
CA ILE A 135 -11.07 11.00 -14.57
C ILE A 135 -10.65 11.44 -15.97
N GLU A 136 -9.42 11.13 -16.34
CA GLU A 136 -8.91 11.21 -17.72
C GLU A 136 -8.66 9.81 -18.30
N GLY A 137 -8.54 9.71 -19.63
CA GLY A 137 -8.35 8.44 -20.34
C GLY A 137 -7.21 8.51 -21.36
N VAL A 138 -6.38 7.46 -21.42
CA VAL A 138 -5.14 7.42 -22.23
C VAL A 138 -4.99 6.04 -22.92
N PRO A 139 -4.61 5.94 -24.22
CA PRO A 139 -4.59 4.67 -24.96
C PRO A 139 -3.21 4.17 -25.47
N LYS A 140 -3.07 2.82 -25.59
CA LYS A 140 -2.26 2.03 -26.58
C LYS A 140 -0.71 2.17 -26.61
N THR A 141 0.16 1.22 -27.06
CA THR A 141 0.28 -0.27 -27.26
C THR A 141 1.75 -0.53 -27.75
N SER A 142 2.41 -1.71 -27.82
CA SER A 142 2.26 -3.13 -27.39
C SER A 142 3.57 -3.91 -27.70
N TYR A 143 3.83 -5.08 -27.08
CA TYR A 143 4.99 -5.97 -27.41
C TYR A 143 4.59 -7.47 -27.48
N THR A 144 5.51 -8.34 -27.92
CA THR A 144 5.28 -9.74 -28.36
C THR A 144 5.59 -10.84 -27.31
N ILE A 145 5.33 -12.11 -27.69
CA ILE A 145 4.90 -13.21 -26.78
C ILE A 145 5.89 -14.39 -26.70
N GLY A 146 5.93 -15.06 -25.53
CA GLY A 146 6.26 -16.49 -25.44
C GLY A 146 6.04 -17.07 -24.03
N SER A 147 5.00 -17.86 -23.74
CA SER A 147 3.76 -18.12 -24.51
C SER A 147 2.60 -18.37 -23.52
N VAL A 148 1.51 -17.62 -23.64
CA VAL A 148 0.43 -17.53 -22.63
C VAL A 148 -0.88 -18.09 -23.20
N MET A 149 -1.71 -18.74 -22.36
CA MET A 149 -3.04 -19.19 -22.77
C MET A 149 -4.03 -18.04 -22.64
N ASN A 150 -4.47 -17.49 -23.78
CA ASN A 150 -5.36 -16.33 -23.82
C ASN A 150 -6.79 -16.76 -24.19
N ALA A 151 -7.77 -16.33 -23.41
CA ALA A 151 -9.19 -16.49 -23.71
C ALA A 151 -9.88 -15.11 -23.77
N THR A 152 -10.42 -14.76 -24.94
CA THR A 152 -11.10 -13.49 -25.18
C THR A 152 -12.60 -13.61 -24.93
N SER A 153 -13.21 -12.65 -24.26
CA SER A 153 -14.67 -12.57 -24.08
C SER A 153 -15.16 -11.12 -24.10
N VAL A 154 -16.31 -10.86 -24.70
CA VAL A 154 -16.96 -9.55 -24.63
C VAL A 154 -17.44 -9.33 -23.20
N GLY A 155 -17.15 -8.17 -22.61
CA GLY A 155 -17.42 -7.92 -21.19
C GLY A 155 -17.45 -6.44 -20.84
N ALA A 156 -18.35 -6.06 -19.94
CA ALA A 156 -18.51 -4.68 -19.50
C ALA A 156 -17.30 -4.17 -18.70
N TYR A 157 -17.09 -2.85 -18.68
CA TYR A 157 -15.94 -2.23 -18.05
C TYR A 157 -15.88 -2.51 -16.52
N PRO A 158 -14.75 -3.01 -15.96
CA PRO A 158 -14.69 -3.48 -14.57
C PRO A 158 -15.03 -2.44 -13.48
N ARG A 159 -15.01 -1.14 -13.77
CA ARG A 159 -15.47 -0.12 -12.79
C ARG A 159 -16.99 -0.17 -12.54
N ASN A 160 -17.77 -0.86 -13.39
CA ASN A 160 -19.22 -1.00 -13.22
C ASN A 160 -19.57 -1.88 -12.00
N ASN A 161 -18.71 -2.84 -11.63
CA ASN A 161 -18.83 -3.62 -10.41
C ASN A 161 -17.45 -4.12 -9.98
N LEU A 162 -16.95 -3.64 -8.83
CA LEU A 162 -15.62 -3.99 -8.30
C LEU A 162 -15.51 -5.43 -7.80
N ARG A 163 -16.62 -6.16 -7.63
CA ARG A 163 -16.70 -7.57 -7.15
C ARG A 163 -15.82 -7.83 -5.91
N GLN A 164 -15.89 -6.95 -4.91
CA GLN A 164 -15.22 -7.14 -3.62
C GLN A 164 -15.65 -8.47 -2.98
N GLU A 165 -14.69 -9.19 -2.39
CA GLU A 165 -14.83 -10.59 -1.90
C GLU A 165 -15.33 -11.62 -2.95
N GLY A 166 -15.33 -11.26 -4.24
CA GLY A 166 -15.74 -12.12 -5.36
C GLY A 166 -14.66 -12.22 -6.44
N THR A 167 -15.01 -12.88 -7.55
CA THR A 167 -14.10 -13.04 -8.69
C THR A 167 -14.68 -12.52 -10.00
N SER A 168 -13.80 -11.95 -10.83
CA SER A 168 -14.12 -11.52 -12.20
C SER A 168 -13.81 -12.61 -13.24
N ALA A 169 -12.93 -13.57 -12.92
CA ALA A 169 -12.63 -14.72 -13.75
C ALA A 169 -11.97 -15.85 -12.94
N GLU A 170 -12.30 -17.09 -13.30
CA GLU A 170 -11.76 -18.29 -12.67
C GLU A 170 -11.41 -19.36 -13.73
N VAL A 171 -10.42 -20.19 -13.42
CA VAL A 171 -10.06 -21.35 -14.23
C VAL A 171 -10.63 -22.59 -13.56
N GLN A 172 -11.54 -23.29 -14.24
CA GLN A 172 -12.18 -24.51 -13.74
C GLN A 172 -11.61 -25.76 -14.43
N LYS A 173 -11.38 -26.82 -13.66
CA LYS A 173 -11.02 -28.15 -14.18
C LYS A 173 -12.20 -29.10 -14.05
N SER A 174 -12.57 -29.74 -15.17
CA SER A 174 -13.61 -30.78 -15.19
C SER A 174 -13.07 -32.11 -14.64
N ASN A 175 -13.88 -32.75 -13.80
CA ASN A 175 -13.67 -34.09 -13.27
C ASN A 175 -14.94 -34.94 -13.46
N ILE A 176 -15.08 -35.50 -14.67
CA ILE A 176 -16.13 -36.45 -15.11
C ILE A 176 -17.58 -35.91 -15.09
N ARG A 177 -18.04 -35.31 -13.98
CA ARG A 177 -19.33 -34.60 -13.86
C ARG A 177 -19.27 -33.31 -13.04
N THR A 178 -18.20 -33.04 -12.29
CA THR A 178 -18.05 -31.80 -11.50
C THR A 178 -17.00 -30.89 -12.10
N TRP A 179 -17.21 -29.57 -12.00
CA TRP A 179 -16.19 -28.56 -12.26
C TRP A 179 -15.64 -28.07 -10.93
N ILE A 180 -14.32 -28.03 -10.80
CA ILE A 180 -13.61 -27.61 -9.59
C ILE A 180 -12.81 -26.35 -9.95
N LYS A 181 -12.97 -25.27 -9.16
CA LYS A 181 -12.14 -24.07 -9.31
C LYS A 181 -10.68 -24.42 -8.99
N VAL A 182 -9.77 -24.11 -9.93
CA VAL A 182 -8.33 -24.37 -9.79
C VAL A 182 -7.54 -23.07 -9.63
N ARG A 183 -7.99 -21.97 -10.25
CA ARG A 183 -7.43 -20.62 -10.07
C ARG A 183 -8.49 -19.53 -10.10
N ASP A 184 -8.19 -18.38 -9.50
CA ASP A 184 -8.97 -17.14 -9.59
C ASP A 184 -8.09 -15.88 -9.72
N ASN A 185 -8.71 -14.71 -9.60
CA ASN A 185 -8.08 -13.39 -9.74
C ASN A 185 -7.14 -12.98 -8.60
N ALA A 186 -6.97 -13.79 -7.56
CA ALA A 186 -5.89 -13.63 -6.57
C ALA A 186 -4.62 -14.41 -6.95
N ASP A 187 -4.68 -15.35 -7.90
CA ASP A 187 -3.50 -16.07 -8.39
C ASP A 187 -2.63 -15.18 -9.29
N TRP A 188 -1.34 -15.09 -8.94
CA TRP A 188 -0.34 -14.27 -9.64
C TRP A 188 -0.21 -14.55 -11.15
N PHE A 189 -0.62 -15.75 -11.58
CA PHE A 189 -0.53 -16.26 -12.95
C PHE A 189 -1.82 -16.11 -13.76
N LEU A 190 -2.83 -15.41 -13.25
CA LEU A 190 -4.11 -15.17 -13.93
C LEU A 190 -4.37 -13.67 -14.07
N LEU A 191 -4.06 -13.10 -15.24
CA LEU A 191 -4.25 -11.68 -15.49
C LEU A 191 -5.59 -11.43 -16.20
N TYR A 192 -6.31 -10.39 -15.75
CA TYR A 192 -7.63 -9.96 -16.27
C TYR A 192 -7.56 -8.54 -16.88
N PRO A 193 -6.76 -8.29 -17.94
CA PRO A 193 -6.85 -7.01 -18.66
C PRO A 193 -8.18 -6.87 -19.42
N CYS A 194 -8.88 -5.77 -19.15
CA CYS A 194 -10.01 -5.30 -19.96
C CYS A 194 -9.53 -4.20 -20.91
N TYR A 195 -9.91 -4.33 -22.18
CA TYR A 195 -9.63 -3.35 -23.24
C TYR A 195 -10.94 -2.78 -23.77
N ARG A 196 -10.96 -1.48 -24.09
CA ARG A 196 -12.07 -0.84 -24.76
C ARG A 196 -11.81 -0.86 -26.27
N ASP A 197 -12.77 -1.38 -27.03
CA ASP A 197 -12.68 -1.50 -28.49
C ASP A 197 -13.10 -0.19 -29.16
N ASP A 198 -14.22 0.39 -28.71
CA ASP A 198 -14.80 1.60 -29.28
C ASP A 198 -15.11 2.65 -28.20
N SER A 199 -14.75 3.91 -28.47
CA SER A 199 -15.14 5.06 -27.66
C SER A 199 -16.63 5.37 -27.80
N LEU A 200 -17.19 5.27 -29.01
CA LEU A 200 -18.57 5.66 -29.37
C LEU A 200 -19.58 4.59 -28.96
N LEU A 201 -19.41 3.34 -29.40
CA LEU A 201 -20.30 2.23 -29.03
C LEU A 201 -20.10 1.72 -27.60
N SER A 202 -19.07 2.22 -26.90
CA SER A 202 -18.69 1.81 -25.54
C SER A 202 -18.48 0.30 -25.35
N SER A 203 -18.15 -0.42 -26.43
CA SER A 203 -17.81 -1.83 -26.40
C SER A 203 -16.44 -2.05 -25.75
N SER A 204 -16.37 -3.13 -24.96
CA SER A 204 -15.13 -3.61 -24.36
C SER A 204 -15.09 -5.12 -24.38
N HIS A 205 -13.87 -5.65 -24.47
CA HIS A 205 -13.57 -7.05 -24.26
C HIS A 205 -12.62 -7.22 -23.09
N VAL A 206 -12.53 -8.45 -22.63
CA VAL A 206 -11.59 -8.92 -21.63
C VAL A 206 -10.76 -10.02 -22.26
N VAL A 207 -9.45 -9.98 -22.05
CA VAL A 207 -8.58 -11.12 -22.34
C VAL A 207 -8.19 -11.72 -21.00
N LEU A 208 -8.56 -12.97 -20.75
CA LEU A 208 -8.02 -13.73 -19.63
C LEU A 208 -6.71 -14.35 -20.09
N ASN A 209 -5.60 -13.91 -19.49
CA ASN A 209 -4.27 -14.43 -19.77
C ASN A 209 -3.87 -15.38 -18.64
N TRP A 210 -3.66 -16.66 -18.95
CA TRP A 210 -3.21 -17.67 -17.99
C TRP A 210 -1.81 -18.18 -18.33
N GLU A 211 -0.87 -17.98 -17.42
CA GLU A 211 0.46 -18.57 -17.47
C GLU A 211 0.45 -19.99 -16.86
N MET A 212 0.72 -20.99 -17.70
CA MET A 212 0.76 -22.40 -17.30
C MET A 212 2.15 -22.77 -16.76
N GLU A 213 2.27 -22.92 -15.44
CA GLU A 213 3.46 -23.48 -14.81
C GLU A 213 3.63 -24.97 -15.14
N SER A 214 4.87 -25.39 -15.38
CA SER A 214 5.24 -26.74 -15.78
C SER A 214 5.01 -27.81 -14.69
N VAL A 215 4.76 -27.42 -13.45
CA VAL A 215 4.76 -28.30 -12.27
C VAL A 215 3.47 -29.12 -12.10
N LEU A 216 2.32 -28.68 -12.64
CA LEU A 216 1.00 -29.23 -12.28
C LEU A 216 0.20 -29.91 -13.40
N LEU A 217 0.67 -29.95 -14.66
CA LEU A 217 -0.13 -30.44 -15.80
C LEU A 217 0.56 -31.46 -16.71
N ARG A 218 0.80 -32.68 -16.16
CA ARG A 218 0.72 -33.92 -16.98
C ARG A 218 -0.76 -34.31 -17.23
N ALA A 219 -1.53 -33.41 -17.81
CA ALA A 219 -2.90 -33.66 -18.25
C ALA A 219 -3.23 -32.80 -19.47
N ARG A 220 -3.73 -33.41 -20.56
CA ARG A 220 -4.22 -32.66 -21.72
C ARG A 220 -5.48 -31.89 -21.30
N ILE A 221 -5.44 -30.56 -21.42
CA ILE A 221 -6.61 -29.70 -21.29
C ILE A 221 -7.02 -29.23 -22.68
N GLY A 222 -8.30 -29.41 -23.04
CA GLY A 222 -8.87 -28.91 -24.29
C GLY A 222 -9.34 -27.44 -24.18
N PRO A 223 -9.65 -26.78 -25.32
CA PRO A 223 -9.97 -25.35 -25.39
C PRO A 223 -11.31 -24.93 -24.76
N SER A 224 -11.96 -25.80 -23.98
CA SER A 224 -13.30 -25.59 -23.37
C SER A 224 -13.27 -25.42 -21.84
N SER A 225 -12.10 -25.15 -21.26
CA SER A 225 -11.84 -25.14 -19.81
C SER A 225 -11.84 -23.76 -19.15
N ILE A 226 -11.93 -22.68 -19.92
CA ILE A 226 -11.93 -21.30 -19.42
C ILE A 226 -13.35 -20.73 -19.53
N ARG A 227 -13.84 -20.09 -18.45
CA ARG A 227 -15.13 -19.42 -18.41
C ARG A 227 -15.00 -18.07 -17.71
N THR A 228 -15.40 -16.99 -18.39
CA THR A 228 -15.64 -15.70 -17.74
C THR A 228 -17.01 -15.72 -17.07
N ALA A 229 -17.07 -15.45 -15.77
CA ALA A 229 -18.32 -15.31 -15.05
C ALA A 229 -18.94 -13.94 -15.35
N THR A 230 -19.88 -13.89 -16.29
CA THR A 230 -20.66 -12.69 -16.68
C THR A 230 -21.44 -12.11 -15.51
#